data_AF-A0A973A746-F1
#
_entry.id   AF-A0A973A746-F1
#
_cell.length_a   1.000
_cell.length_b   1.000
_cell.length_c   1.000
_cell.angle_alpha   90.00
_cell.angle_beta   90.00
_cell.angle_gamma   90.00
#
_symmetry.space_group_name_H-M   'P 1'
#
loop_
_entity.id
_entity.type
_entity.pdbx_description
1 polymer ?
#
loop_
_entity_poly.entity_id
_entity_poly.type
_entity_poly.pdbx_seq_one_letter_code
_entity_poly.pdbx_strand_id
1 'polypeptide(L)'
;MVLLALSASAIAQPLLDGHNIKPELGRLVPDYQGTIVSGNGSGLPLGQASVEQGERVFNARCAACHGLDGKLAGNQLAGGIGTLATAQPVKTVGSYWPYAPTLYDYIARAMPYNEEKSLSVDEVYGATAYVLYLNGIVKRSEVVSDSTLADIQMPNRDGFIELQQ
;
A
#
# COMPACT_ATOMS: atom_id res chain seq x y z
N MET A 1 -42.59 30.13 -19.73
CA MET A 1 -41.25 29.67 -19.32
C MET A 1 -41.42 28.24 -18.84
N VAL A 2 -41.20 27.25 -19.71
CA VAL A 2 -41.40 25.83 -19.40
C VAL A 2 -40.07 25.29 -18.86
N LEU A 3 -40.03 24.91 -17.58
CA LEU A 3 -38.88 24.24 -16.99
C LEU A 3 -38.90 22.75 -17.39
N LEU A 4 -37.92 22.35 -18.20
CA LEU A 4 -37.61 20.94 -18.46
C LEU A 4 -36.71 20.43 -17.33
N ALA A 5 -37.26 19.55 -16.48
CA ALA A 5 -36.49 18.81 -15.50
C ALA A 5 -35.76 17.65 -16.19
N LEU A 6 -34.42 17.68 -16.21
CA LEU A 6 -33.61 16.52 -16.58
C LEU A 6 -33.55 15.55 -15.40
N SER A 7 -34.23 14.41 -15.52
CA SER A 7 -34.06 13.28 -14.62
C SER A 7 -32.76 12.56 -14.96
N ALA A 8 -31.75 12.66 -14.10
CA ALA A 8 -30.57 11.82 -14.15
C ALA A 8 -30.93 10.42 -13.61
N SER A 9 -30.94 9.42 -14.49
CA SER A 9 -31.05 8.02 -14.10
C SER A 9 -29.72 7.57 -13.48
N ALA A 10 -29.70 7.34 -12.17
CA ALA A 10 -28.62 6.63 -11.52
C ALA A 10 -28.67 5.15 -11.96
N ILE A 11 -27.67 4.70 -12.70
CA ILE A 11 -27.50 3.27 -12.99
C ILE A 11 -26.95 2.63 -11.72
N ALA A 12 -27.79 1.89 -11.01
CA ALA A 12 -27.35 1.04 -9.92
C ALA A 12 -26.45 -0.06 -10.51
N GLN A 13 -25.18 -0.09 -10.09
CA GLN A 13 -24.31 -1.24 -10.38
C GLN A 13 -24.88 -2.46 -9.63
N PRO A 14 -25.06 -3.60 -10.29
CA PRO A 14 -25.54 -4.80 -9.63
C PRO A 14 -24.53 -5.20 -8.55
N LEU A 15 -25.03 -5.40 -7.33
CA LEU A 15 -24.27 -6.01 -6.25
C LEU A 15 -23.81 -7.39 -6.74
N LEU A 16 -22.50 -7.59 -6.85
CA LEU A 16 -21.94 -8.88 -7.25
C LEU A 16 -22.21 -9.88 -6.11
N ASP A 17 -23.30 -10.63 -6.22
CA ASP A 17 -23.55 -11.79 -5.38
C ASP A 17 -22.48 -12.84 -5.68
N GLY A 18 -21.48 -12.94 -4.80
CA GLY A 18 -20.29 -13.78 -4.94
C GLY A 18 -20.58 -15.29 -5.12
N HIS A 19 -21.82 -15.72 -4.87
CA HIS A 19 -22.25 -17.11 -4.95
C HIS A 19 -22.41 -17.62 -6.40
N ASN A 20 -22.46 -16.73 -7.39
CA ASN A 20 -22.65 -17.10 -8.81
C ASN A 20 -21.53 -16.59 -9.74
N ILE A 21 -20.38 -16.19 -9.19
CA ILE A 21 -19.23 -15.80 -10.00
C ILE A 21 -18.62 -17.06 -10.63
N LYS A 22 -18.93 -17.31 -11.90
CA LYS A 22 -18.15 -18.23 -12.72
C LYS A 22 -17.01 -17.43 -13.35
N PRO A 23 -15.75 -17.62 -12.93
CA PRO A 23 -14.65 -16.86 -13.50
C PRO A 23 -14.52 -17.23 -14.99
N GLU A 24 -14.54 -16.23 -15.86
CA GLU A 24 -14.27 -16.39 -17.29
C GLU A 24 -12.75 -16.48 -17.52
N LEU A 25 -12.13 -17.54 -17.00
CA LEU A 25 -10.70 -17.79 -17.11
C LEU A 25 -10.25 -17.76 -18.58
N GLY A 26 -9.16 -17.05 -18.87
CA GLY A 26 -8.60 -16.93 -20.23
C GLY A 26 -9.12 -15.74 -21.05
N ARG A 27 -10.06 -14.95 -20.54
CA ARG A 27 -10.36 -13.62 -21.09
C ARG A 27 -9.44 -12.56 -20.49
N LEU A 28 -8.94 -11.66 -21.33
CA LEU A 28 -8.30 -10.44 -20.86
C LEU A 28 -9.34 -9.63 -20.10
N VAL A 29 -9.02 -9.27 -18.85
CA VAL A 29 -9.83 -8.34 -18.08
C VAL A 29 -9.74 -6.95 -18.75
N PRO A 30 -10.89 -6.32 -19.07
CA PRO A 30 -10.90 -5.05 -19.80
C PRO A 30 -10.32 -3.89 -18.98
N ASP A 31 -10.39 -4.02 -17.65
CA ASP A 31 -9.80 -3.11 -16.67
C ASP A 31 -8.74 -3.83 -15.85
N TYR A 32 -7.72 -3.10 -15.38
CA TYR A 32 -6.71 -3.63 -14.47
C TYR A 32 -7.36 -4.15 -13.18
N GLN A 33 -7.46 -5.48 -13.04
CA GLN A 33 -7.73 -6.12 -11.77
C GLN A 33 -6.38 -6.39 -11.11
N GLY A 34 -6.05 -5.60 -10.08
CA GLY A 34 -4.82 -5.61 -9.29
C GLY A 34 -3.88 -6.80 -9.50
N THR A 35 -2.65 -6.51 -9.97
CA THR A 35 -1.57 -7.49 -10.01
C THR A 35 -0.94 -7.63 -8.63
N ILE A 36 -0.58 -8.85 -8.25
CA ILE A 36 0.24 -9.11 -7.04
C ILE A 36 1.62 -8.51 -7.29
N VAL A 37 2.06 -7.62 -6.40
CA VAL A 37 3.40 -7.03 -6.48
C VAL A 37 4.37 -7.90 -5.70
N SER A 38 5.35 -8.45 -6.42
CA SER A 38 6.41 -9.28 -5.83
C SER A 38 7.48 -8.42 -5.17
N GLY A 39 8.26 -9.01 -4.24
CA GLY A 39 9.33 -8.31 -3.53
C GLY A 39 10.44 -7.72 -4.42
N ASN A 40 10.57 -8.22 -5.66
CA ASN A 40 11.48 -7.69 -6.69
C ASN A 40 10.86 -6.57 -7.56
N GLY A 41 9.64 -6.12 -7.27
CA GLY A 41 8.93 -5.08 -8.02
C GLY A 41 8.11 -5.56 -9.20
N SER A 42 8.18 -6.85 -9.59
CA SER A 42 7.30 -7.38 -10.63
C SER A 42 5.83 -7.18 -10.27
N GLY A 43 5.07 -6.58 -11.17
CA GLY A 43 3.65 -6.28 -10.98
C GLY A 43 3.33 -4.85 -10.53
N LEU A 44 4.35 -4.00 -10.30
CA LEU A 44 4.12 -2.59 -9.99
C LEU A 44 3.39 -1.88 -11.16
N PRO A 45 2.27 -1.19 -10.91
CA PRO A 45 1.62 -0.37 -11.93
C PRO A 45 2.38 0.95 -12.12
N LEU A 46 2.30 1.52 -13.32
CA LEU A 46 2.85 2.84 -13.63
C LEU A 46 2.26 3.90 -12.68
N GLY A 47 3.13 4.65 -12.02
CA GLY A 47 2.71 5.69 -11.08
C GLY A 47 3.85 6.15 -10.18
N GLN A 48 3.60 7.23 -9.45
CA GLN A 48 4.59 7.81 -8.55
C GLN A 48 3.96 8.77 -7.54
N ALA A 49 4.62 8.95 -6.41
CA ALA A 49 4.26 10.00 -5.45
C ALA A 49 5.46 10.42 -4.61
N SER A 50 5.46 11.69 -4.17
CA SER A 50 6.40 12.20 -3.19
C SER A 50 6.03 11.80 -1.77
N VAL A 51 7.00 11.81 -0.87
CA VAL A 51 6.76 11.64 0.58
C VAL A 51 5.76 12.66 1.12
N GLU A 52 5.75 13.88 0.60
CA GLU A 52 4.82 14.94 1.02
C GLU A 52 3.37 14.67 0.56
N GLN A 53 3.19 14.15 -0.67
CA GLN A 53 1.89 13.64 -1.10
C GLN A 53 1.43 12.49 -0.20
N GLY A 54 2.37 11.60 0.13
CA GLY A 54 2.15 10.49 1.06
C GLY A 54 1.72 10.89 2.45
N GLU A 55 2.31 11.94 3.03
CA GLU A 55 1.94 12.49 4.34
C GLU A 55 0.46 12.87 4.37
N ARG A 56 -0.05 13.50 3.31
CA ARG A 56 -1.47 13.88 3.20
C ARG A 56 -2.39 12.66 3.16
N VAL A 57 -2.04 11.66 2.34
CA VAL A 57 -2.80 10.40 2.26
C VAL A 57 -2.79 9.70 3.61
N PHE A 58 -1.63 9.57 4.24
CA PHE A 58 -1.48 8.88 5.51
C PHE A 58 -2.28 9.56 6.63
N ASN A 59 -2.21 10.88 6.75
CA ASN A 59 -2.97 11.62 7.75
C ASN A 59 -4.48 11.47 7.56
N ALA A 60 -4.95 11.41 6.32
CA ALA A 60 -6.37 11.27 6.01
C ALA A 60 -6.90 9.83 6.13
N ARG A 61 -6.07 8.82 5.82
CA ARG A 61 -6.52 7.44 5.58
C ARG A 61 -5.92 6.39 6.51
N CYS A 62 -4.83 6.71 7.22
CA CYS A 62 -4.05 5.71 7.98
C CYS A 62 -3.87 6.09 9.45
N ALA A 63 -3.68 7.38 9.74
CA ALA A 63 -3.26 7.87 11.05
C ALA A 63 -4.26 7.59 12.19
N ALA A 64 -5.55 7.41 11.89
CA ALA A 64 -6.56 7.08 12.89
C ALA A 64 -6.27 5.74 13.61
N CYS A 65 -5.65 4.78 12.91
CA CYS A 65 -5.30 3.47 13.45
C CYS A 65 -3.81 3.31 13.76
N HIS A 66 -2.93 4.01 13.04
CA HIS A 66 -1.48 3.85 13.17
C HIS A 66 -0.80 4.99 13.95
N GLY A 67 -1.52 6.06 14.26
CA GLY A 67 -0.98 7.30 14.83
C GLY A 67 -0.28 8.16 13.76
N LEU A 68 -0.21 9.48 13.98
CA LEU A 68 0.42 10.43 13.04
C LEU A 68 1.92 10.13 12.78
N ASP A 69 2.59 9.55 13.77
CA ASP A 69 4.00 9.14 13.70
C ASP A 69 4.19 7.66 13.33
N GLY A 70 3.09 6.93 13.07
CA GLY A 70 3.11 5.50 12.79
C GLY A 70 3.48 4.62 13.98
N LYS A 71 3.40 5.11 15.23
CA LYS A 71 3.86 4.39 16.43
C LYS A 71 2.75 4.01 17.40
N LEU A 72 1.48 4.08 17.01
CA LEU A 72 0.38 3.71 17.90
C LEU A 72 0.51 2.25 18.36
N ALA A 73 0.52 2.03 19.68
CA ALA A 73 0.70 0.71 20.27
C ALA A 73 -0.32 -0.31 19.75
N GLY A 74 0.16 -1.47 19.30
CA GLY A 74 -0.66 -2.53 18.70
C GLY A 74 -0.84 -2.40 17.19
N ASN A 75 -0.53 -1.24 16.61
CA ASN A 75 -0.64 -0.95 15.17
C ASN A 75 0.60 -0.19 14.66
N GLN A 76 1.78 -0.42 15.24
CA GLN A 76 2.99 0.30 14.84
C GLN A 76 3.43 -0.05 13.41
N LEU A 77 3.67 0.97 12.60
CA LEU A 77 4.30 0.88 11.28
C LEU A 77 5.77 1.33 11.31
N ALA A 78 6.17 2.10 12.33
CA ALA A 78 7.51 2.66 12.46
C ALA A 78 8.16 2.37 13.81
N GLY A 79 9.49 2.34 13.82
CA GLY A 79 10.32 2.09 15.00
C GLY A 79 10.81 0.65 15.12
N GLY A 80 11.63 0.36 16.13
CA GLY A 80 12.15 -0.98 16.39
C GLY A 80 13.38 -1.38 15.58
N ILE A 81 13.93 -0.51 14.72
CA ILE A 81 15.20 -0.76 14.03
C ILE A 81 16.30 -1.01 15.08
N GLY A 82 17.05 -2.11 14.91
CA GLY A 82 18.07 -2.56 15.85
C GLY A 82 17.56 -3.35 17.06
N THR A 83 16.25 -3.54 17.22
CA THR A 83 15.68 -4.25 18.39
C THR A 83 15.49 -5.75 18.18
N LEU A 84 15.67 -6.28 16.96
CA LEU A 84 15.34 -7.68 16.63
C LEU A 84 16.10 -8.72 17.45
N ALA A 85 17.32 -8.42 17.92
CA ALA A 85 18.13 -9.31 18.73
C ALA A 85 17.94 -9.14 20.25
N THR A 86 17.01 -8.27 20.67
CA THR A 86 16.74 -8.01 22.09
C THR A 86 15.67 -8.95 22.65
N ALA A 87 15.52 -8.98 23.99
CA ALA A 87 14.47 -9.76 24.65
C ALA A 87 13.04 -9.30 24.32
N GLN A 88 12.88 -8.08 23.80
CA GLN A 88 11.59 -7.48 23.45
C GLN A 88 11.68 -6.87 22.05
N PRO A 89 11.73 -7.70 20.99
CA PRO A 89 11.88 -7.22 19.62
C PRO A 89 10.62 -6.48 19.17
N VAL A 90 10.80 -5.31 18.54
CA VAL A 90 9.71 -4.53 17.96
C VAL A 90 9.76 -4.70 16.44
N LYS A 91 8.83 -5.51 15.91
CA LYS A 91 8.72 -5.80 14.47
C LYS A 91 7.76 -4.82 13.81
N THR A 92 8.27 -4.01 12.90
CA THR A 92 7.52 -3.04 12.10
C THR A 92 7.94 -3.15 10.63
N VAL A 93 7.41 -2.27 9.77
CA VAL A 93 7.83 -2.18 8.38
C VAL A 93 9.34 -1.95 8.28
N GLY A 94 9.87 -0.93 8.96
CA GLY A 94 11.29 -0.59 8.84
C GLY A 94 12.23 -1.53 9.58
N SER A 95 11.80 -2.13 10.70
CA SER A 95 12.69 -3.00 11.47
C SER A 95 12.77 -4.43 10.96
N TYR A 96 11.72 -4.93 10.29
CA TYR A 96 11.59 -6.34 9.99
C TYR A 96 11.42 -6.66 8.51
N TRP A 97 10.68 -5.86 7.73
CA TRP A 97 10.32 -6.26 6.37
C TRP A 97 11.52 -6.16 5.40
N PRO A 98 11.74 -7.14 4.51
CA PRO A 98 12.93 -7.16 3.63
C PRO A 98 12.77 -6.37 2.34
N TYR A 99 11.53 -6.10 1.90
CA TYR A 99 11.24 -5.55 0.56
C TYR A 99 10.22 -4.41 0.64
N ALA A 100 10.57 -3.24 0.10
CA ALA A 100 9.65 -2.11 -0.01
C ALA A 100 8.45 -2.40 -0.95
N PRO A 101 8.59 -3.14 -2.08
CA PRO A 101 7.44 -3.54 -2.89
C PRO A 101 6.36 -4.33 -2.14
N THR A 102 6.73 -5.12 -1.12
CA THR A 102 5.76 -5.85 -0.29
C THR A 102 4.87 -4.90 0.52
N LEU A 103 5.40 -3.75 0.95
CA LEU A 103 4.59 -2.72 1.61
C LEU A 103 3.55 -2.14 0.65
N TYR A 104 3.96 -1.81 -0.58
CA TYR A 104 3.05 -1.33 -1.61
C TYR A 104 1.95 -2.34 -1.90
N ASP A 105 2.29 -3.63 -2.11
CA ASP A 105 1.32 -4.70 -2.34
C ASP A 105 0.27 -4.77 -1.23
N TYR A 106 0.74 -4.77 0.01
CA TYR A 106 -0.12 -4.86 1.17
C TYR A 106 -1.07 -3.67 1.27
N ILE A 107 -0.56 -2.44 1.08
CA ILE A 107 -1.40 -1.23 1.10
C ILE A 107 -2.43 -1.30 -0.02
N ALA A 108 -2.02 -1.60 -1.26
CA ALA A 108 -2.90 -1.65 -2.41
C ALA A 108 -4.06 -2.66 -2.25
N ARG A 109 -3.79 -3.82 -1.64
CA ARG A 109 -4.78 -4.91 -1.59
C ARG A 109 -5.62 -4.94 -0.32
N ALA A 110 -5.09 -4.42 0.79
CA ALA A 110 -5.66 -4.67 2.12
C ALA A 110 -5.87 -3.39 2.95
N MET A 111 -5.46 -2.22 2.46
CA MET A 111 -5.65 -0.95 3.16
C MET A 111 -6.45 0.06 2.32
N PRO A 112 -7.09 1.04 2.99
CA PRO A 112 -7.36 1.10 4.43
C PRO A 112 -8.29 -0.04 4.90
N TYR A 113 -8.20 -0.40 6.18
CA TYR A 113 -9.08 -1.43 6.76
C TYR A 113 -10.56 -1.00 6.64
N ASN A 114 -11.41 -1.90 6.14
CA ASN A 114 -12.82 -1.67 5.76
C ASN A 114 -13.06 -0.78 4.53
N GLU A 115 -12.01 -0.32 3.86
CA GLU A 115 -12.07 0.43 2.60
C GLU A 115 -11.00 -0.10 1.63
N GLU A 116 -10.80 -1.41 1.58
CA GLU A 116 -9.71 -2.00 0.80
C GLU A 116 -9.85 -1.69 -0.69
N LYS A 117 -8.72 -1.50 -1.38
CA LYS A 117 -8.67 -1.17 -2.82
C LYS A 117 -9.34 0.17 -3.18
N SER A 118 -9.57 1.05 -2.21
CA SER A 118 -10.13 2.39 -2.44
C SER A 118 -9.10 3.43 -2.87
N LEU A 119 -7.81 3.20 -2.59
CA LEU A 119 -6.73 4.11 -2.96
C LEU A 119 -6.36 3.97 -4.43
N SER A 120 -6.13 5.09 -5.09
CA SER A 120 -5.51 5.12 -6.42
C SER A 120 -4.04 4.69 -6.37
N VAL A 121 -3.47 4.36 -7.53
CA VAL A 121 -2.05 3.93 -7.66
C VAL A 121 -1.09 4.93 -7.01
N ASP A 122 -1.24 6.22 -7.31
CA ASP A 122 -0.37 7.26 -6.75
C ASP A 122 -0.59 7.46 -5.25
N GLU A 123 -1.81 7.26 -4.73
CA GLU A 123 -2.08 7.29 -3.29
C GLU A 123 -1.40 6.13 -2.56
N VAL A 124 -1.36 4.93 -3.17
CA VAL A 124 -0.61 3.78 -2.62
C VAL A 124 0.90 4.06 -2.64
N TYR A 125 1.45 4.60 -3.74
CA TYR A 125 2.85 5.03 -3.76
C TYR A 125 3.15 6.07 -2.69
N GLY A 126 2.24 7.03 -2.50
CA GLY A 126 2.38 8.08 -1.49
C GLY A 126 2.40 7.49 -0.08
N ALA A 127 1.40 6.69 0.28
CA ALA A 127 1.34 6.05 1.59
C ALA A 127 2.58 5.18 1.85
N THR A 128 3.03 4.43 0.84
CA THR A 128 4.27 3.63 0.89
C THR A 128 5.49 4.52 1.18
N ALA A 129 5.67 5.59 0.40
CA ALA A 129 6.79 6.53 0.55
C ALA A 129 6.81 7.17 1.94
N TYR A 130 5.65 7.56 2.47
CA TYR A 130 5.57 8.19 3.78
C TYR A 130 5.88 7.21 4.92
N VAL A 131 5.40 5.96 4.85
CA VAL A 131 5.76 4.93 5.85
C VAL A 131 7.26 4.62 5.81
N LEU A 132 7.89 4.60 4.63
CA LEU A 132 9.34 4.47 4.52
C LEU A 132 10.07 5.68 5.12
N TYR A 133 9.56 6.89 4.93
CA TYR A 133 10.08 8.12 5.55
C TYR A 133 9.96 8.10 7.09
N LEU A 134 8.83 7.65 7.64
CA LEU A 134 8.65 7.48 9.09
C LEU A 134 9.68 6.52 9.71
N ASN A 135 10.23 5.61 8.91
CA ASN A 135 11.30 4.70 9.29
C ASN A 135 12.72 5.21 8.95
N GLY A 136 12.86 6.41 8.39
CA GLY A 136 14.14 7.00 8.02
C GLY A 136 14.81 6.32 6.82
N ILE A 137 14.06 5.59 6.00
CA ILE A 137 14.59 4.80 4.87
C ILE A 137 14.72 5.67 3.61
N VAL A 138 13.78 6.60 3.42
CA VAL A 138 13.80 7.58 2.32
C VAL A 138 13.78 9.00 2.88
N LYS A 139 14.32 9.97 2.14
CA LYS A 139 14.32 11.38 2.52
C LYS A 139 12.98 12.05 2.22
N ARG A 140 12.66 13.12 2.95
CA ARG A 140 11.43 13.90 2.73
C ARG A 140 11.25 14.44 1.31
N SER A 141 12.34 14.67 0.59
CA SER A 141 12.32 15.18 -0.79
C SER A 141 12.21 14.10 -1.87
N GLU A 142 12.19 12.81 -1.50
CA GLU A 142 12.16 11.73 -2.47
C GLU A 142 10.78 11.53 -3.10
N VAL A 143 10.82 11.05 -4.33
CA VAL A 143 9.66 10.56 -5.10
C VAL A 143 9.87 9.06 -5.30
N VAL A 144 8.86 8.28 -4.93
CA VAL A 144 8.85 6.82 -5.11
C VAL A 144 7.92 6.51 -6.27
N SER A 145 8.34 5.58 -7.13
CA SER A 145 7.68 5.21 -8.38
C SER A 145 7.79 3.72 -8.66
N ASP A 146 7.12 3.26 -9.72
CA ASP A 146 7.23 1.92 -10.27
C ASP A 146 8.68 1.51 -10.58
N SER A 147 9.49 2.49 -11.00
CA SER A 147 10.88 2.29 -11.40
C SER A 147 11.90 2.41 -10.27
N THR A 148 11.51 2.91 -9.09
CA THR A 148 12.46 3.19 -7.98
C THR A 148 12.17 2.38 -6.72
N LEU A 149 10.93 1.93 -6.51
CA LEU A 149 10.53 1.28 -5.26
C LEU A 149 11.30 -0.03 -4.98
N ALA A 150 11.61 -0.81 -6.02
CA ALA A 150 12.32 -2.08 -5.87
C ALA A 150 13.80 -1.92 -5.49
N ASP A 151 14.39 -0.75 -5.79
CA ASP A 151 15.80 -0.46 -5.53
C ASP A 151 16.06 -0.02 -4.07
N ILE A 152 15.00 0.33 -3.34
CA ILE A 152 15.08 0.74 -1.94
C ILE A 152 15.61 -0.41 -1.08
N GLN A 153 16.75 -0.17 -0.44
CA GLN A 153 17.39 -1.12 0.47
C GLN A 153 16.75 -1.03 1.86
N MET A 154 15.92 -2.02 2.19
CA MET A 154 15.32 -2.12 3.52
C MET A 154 16.37 -2.56 4.56
N PRO A 155 16.31 -2.06 5.82
CA PRO A 155 17.32 -2.38 6.84
C PRO A 155 17.50 -3.87 7.13
N ASN A 156 16.42 -4.67 6.97
CA ASN A 156 16.44 -6.11 7.24
C ASN A 156 16.42 -6.96 5.95
N ARG A 157 16.96 -6.44 4.84
CA ARG A 157 17.01 -7.10 3.52
C ARG A 157 17.57 -8.52 3.59
N ASP A 158 18.67 -8.69 4.32
CA ASP A 158 19.40 -9.96 4.45
C ASP A 158 19.06 -10.71 5.75
N GLY A 159 18.01 -10.28 6.46
CA GLY A 159 17.62 -10.85 7.76
C GLY A 159 16.79 -12.13 7.67
N PHE A 160 16.61 -12.67 6.47
CA PHE A 160 15.78 -13.84 6.20
C PHE A 160 16.60 -14.92 5.49
N ILE A 161 16.33 -16.16 5.85
CA ILE A 161 16.86 -17.33 5.17
C ILE A 161 15.69 -18.03 4.48
N GLU A 162 15.88 -18.42 3.23
CA GLU A 162 14.99 -19.38 2.60
C GLU A 162 15.16 -20.70 3.34
N LEU A 163 14.06 -21.29 3.80
CA LEU A 163 14.08 -22.69 4.22
C LEU A 163 14.35 -23.48 2.95
N GLN A 164 15.56 -24.03 2.84
CA GLN A 164 16.04 -24.78 1.68
C GLN A 164 14.92 -25.65 1.09
N GLN A 165 14.65 -25.47 -0.20
CA GLN A 165 13.86 -26.40 -1.00
C GLN A 165 14.57 -27.76 -1.08
#